data_AF-A0A925BPZ3-F1
#
_entry.id   AF-A0A925BPZ3-F1
#
_cell.length_a   1.000
_cell.length_b   1.000
_cell.length_c   1.000
_cell.angle_alpha   90.00
_cell.angle_beta   90.00
_cell.angle_gamma   90.00
#
_symmetry.space_group_name_H-M   'P 1'
#
loop_
_entity.id
_entity.type
_entity.pdbx_description
1 polymer ?
#
loop_
_entity_poly.entity_id
_entity_poly.type
_entity_poly.pdbx_seq_one_letter_code
_entity_poly.pdbx_strand_id
1 'polypeptide(L)'
;TGVDGDKPVKWALISKIDLAEVREPIQRMFLWMLAIAATATLAVVLAGFALASNLTRQTDAITNMLSQIGIGNFNARTEVLSEDELGTVAMSLNAMCDNTLSLIQTRDERDKIQFAVQKLKEEVAIIASGDLMQEAEVTDDLTGGIAESINHMIHQLRTIIGNIHEAATQVTTAASDIQKTTDQVSSGADQQSSRIVATCASLEGMAVSIQQVSEHTEQSANVANKARENAVQGTKVVRNTIQGMERIRDQVQENAKRIKRLGESSQEVGEIVQLIGDIADRTSILALNASIQAAMAGDAGKGFAVVAEEVERLAERANHATKQIESLIKAIQGETAEAITAMEDCTKEVVAGSKLAAEAGYTLDEIDAVSKDLAELMHSMTKTTRRQAQGAEELSKSMGDISHVTQQTVADTKQAAESVGNLAALADALQQSVSAFRLPRMKPRSLSIFDHSEAVSNSPMGSLILKALK
;
A
#
# COMPACT_ATOMS: atom_id res chain seq x y z
N THR A 1 83.29 -48.21 179.71
CA THR A 1 83.78 -47.25 180.72
C THR A 1 82.78 -46.11 180.75
N GLY A 2 81.89 -46.00 181.75
CA GLY A 2 82.08 -45.13 182.93
C GLY A 2 81.93 -43.64 182.53
N VAL A 3 81.22 -42.71 183.18
CA VAL A 3 80.65 -42.53 184.53
C VAL A 3 79.70 -41.30 184.47
N ASP A 4 78.66 -41.28 185.33
CA ASP A 4 77.84 -40.20 185.93
C ASP A 4 77.50 -38.85 185.25
N GLY A 5 76.23 -38.45 185.42
CA GLY A 5 75.90 -37.28 186.26
C GLY A 5 75.30 -36.01 185.61
N ASP A 6 74.02 -35.76 185.94
CA ASP A 6 73.35 -34.46 186.19
C ASP A 6 72.46 -33.75 185.12
N LYS A 7 71.29 -33.27 185.59
CA LYS A 7 70.26 -32.41 184.91
C LYS A 7 70.65 -30.90 185.09
N PRO A 8 69.86 -29.82 184.77
CA PRO A 8 68.58 -29.62 184.04
C PRO A 8 68.58 -28.42 183.00
N VAL A 9 67.39 -28.00 182.54
CA VAL A 9 66.92 -26.65 182.07
C VAL A 9 66.59 -26.42 180.56
N LYS A 10 65.34 -25.96 180.32
CA LYS A 10 64.76 -25.38 179.09
C LYS A 10 65.37 -24.01 178.76
N TRP A 11 65.75 -23.75 177.50
CA TRP A 11 65.96 -22.40 176.96
C TRP A 11 65.43 -22.28 175.53
N ALA A 12 64.72 -21.19 175.27
CA ALA A 12 64.25 -20.76 173.96
C ALA A 12 65.24 -19.74 173.37
N LEU A 13 65.60 -19.89 172.10
CA LEU A 13 66.41 -18.91 171.36
C LEU A 13 65.50 -18.15 170.40
N ILE A 14 65.14 -16.93 170.79
CA ILE A 14 64.52 -15.92 169.95
C ILE A 14 65.66 -15.22 169.19
N SER A 15 65.68 -15.35 167.86
CA SER A 15 66.51 -14.55 166.97
C SER A 15 65.57 -13.76 166.05
N LYS A 16 65.57 -12.44 166.23
CA LYS A 16 64.99 -11.48 165.29
C LYS A 16 65.86 -11.48 164.03
N ILE A 17 65.29 -11.82 162.89
CA ILE A 17 65.84 -11.45 161.58
C ILE A 17 64.96 -10.32 161.05
N ASP A 18 65.62 -9.24 160.63
CA ASP A 18 65.07 -7.95 160.27
C ASP A 18 64.22 -8.04 158.99
N LEU A 19 62.99 -7.52 159.03
CA LEU A 19 61.97 -7.59 157.96
C LEU A 19 62.28 -6.68 156.76
N ALA A 20 63.40 -5.96 156.78
CA ALA A 20 63.81 -5.05 155.71
C ALA A 20 64.43 -5.77 154.49
N GLU A 21 65.04 -6.94 154.65
CA GLU A 21 65.81 -7.59 153.57
C GLU A 21 64.97 -8.47 152.61
N VAL A 22 63.68 -8.69 152.89
CA VAL A 22 62.75 -9.50 152.04
C VAL A 22 61.85 -8.62 151.16
N ARG A 23 61.78 -7.30 151.40
CA ARG A 23 60.81 -6.42 150.72
C ARG A 23 61.25 -5.93 149.33
N GLU A 24 62.56 -5.83 149.07
CA GLU A 24 63.10 -5.33 147.80
C GLU A 24 62.77 -6.21 146.57
N PRO A 25 62.90 -7.56 146.61
CA PRO A 25 62.59 -8.39 145.44
C PRO A 25 61.09 -8.41 145.06
N ILE A 26 60.21 -8.34 146.05
CA ILE A 26 58.76 -8.49 145.86
C ILE A 26 58.15 -7.26 145.17
N GLN A 27 58.62 -6.04 145.48
CA GLN A 27 58.11 -4.82 144.85
C GLN A 27 58.47 -4.73 143.35
N ARG A 28 59.65 -5.21 142.94
CA ARG A 28 60.02 -5.23 141.51
C ARG A 28 59.17 -6.20 140.70
N MET A 29 58.76 -7.34 141.28
CA MET A 29 57.93 -8.33 140.58
C MET A 29 56.48 -7.84 140.36
N PHE A 30 55.94 -7.04 141.29
CA PHE A 30 54.60 -6.45 141.18
C PHE A 30 54.52 -5.39 140.06
N LEU A 31 55.57 -4.58 139.89
CA LEU A 31 55.62 -3.52 138.86
C LEU A 31 55.63 -4.07 137.42
N TRP A 32 56.36 -5.16 137.15
CA TRP A 32 56.37 -5.77 135.82
C TRP A 32 55.03 -6.43 135.45
N MET A 33 54.31 -6.99 136.44
CA MET A 33 53.01 -7.60 136.21
C MET A 33 51.94 -6.57 135.78
N LEU A 34 51.98 -5.36 136.37
CA LEU A 34 51.12 -4.24 135.97
C LEU A 34 51.44 -3.72 134.55
N ALA A 35 52.71 -3.68 134.15
CA ALA A 35 53.11 -3.23 132.82
C ALA A 35 52.65 -4.19 131.70
N ILE A 36 52.71 -5.51 131.93
CA ILE A 36 52.22 -6.53 130.98
C ILE A 36 50.70 -6.48 130.87
N ALA A 37 49.99 -6.31 131.99
CA ALA A 37 48.53 -6.17 131.97
C ALA A 37 48.11 -4.92 131.16
N ALA A 38 48.74 -3.78 131.37
CA ALA A 38 48.41 -2.54 130.66
C ALA A 38 48.66 -2.62 129.13
N THR A 39 49.75 -3.29 128.72
CA THR A 39 50.06 -3.48 127.28
C THR A 39 49.12 -4.46 126.60
N ALA A 40 48.71 -5.53 127.29
CA ALA A 40 47.70 -6.46 126.76
C ALA A 40 46.34 -5.77 126.54
N THR A 41 45.90 -4.91 127.48
CA THR A 41 44.64 -4.17 127.33
C THR A 41 44.69 -3.19 126.16
N LEU A 42 45.82 -2.49 125.97
CA LEU A 42 45.99 -1.56 124.86
C LEU A 42 45.96 -2.26 123.49
N ALA A 43 46.56 -3.45 123.39
CA ALA A 43 46.55 -4.26 122.16
C ALA A 43 45.14 -4.74 121.79
N VAL A 44 44.33 -5.14 122.77
CA VAL A 44 42.92 -5.54 122.54
C VAL A 44 42.08 -4.35 122.08
N VAL A 45 42.28 -3.16 122.64
CA VAL A 45 41.55 -1.94 122.22
C VAL A 45 41.92 -1.53 120.79
N LEU A 46 43.21 -1.58 120.42
CA LEU A 46 43.66 -1.26 119.06
C LEU A 46 43.15 -2.27 118.02
N ALA A 47 43.19 -3.58 118.35
CA ALA A 47 42.65 -4.62 117.48
C ALA A 47 41.12 -4.47 117.31
N GLY A 48 40.41 -4.15 118.39
CA GLY A 48 38.97 -3.86 118.35
C GLY A 48 38.63 -2.64 117.49
N PHE A 49 39.42 -1.56 117.58
CA PHE A 49 39.23 -0.36 116.75
C PHE A 49 39.51 -0.62 115.26
N ALA A 50 40.56 -1.38 114.93
CA ALA A 50 40.86 -1.75 113.55
C ALA A 50 39.76 -2.62 112.92
N LEU A 51 39.29 -3.65 113.62
CA LEU A 51 38.17 -4.49 113.18
C LEU A 51 36.87 -3.69 113.02
N ALA A 52 36.53 -2.85 113.98
CA ALA A 52 35.33 -2.02 113.93
C ALA A 52 35.37 -1.00 112.78
N SER A 53 36.53 -0.37 112.52
CA SER A 53 36.67 0.60 111.44
C SER A 53 36.56 -0.05 110.05
N ASN A 54 37.08 -1.27 109.86
CA ASN A 54 36.98 -1.98 108.59
C ASN A 54 35.55 -2.48 108.32
N LEU A 55 34.89 -3.04 109.34
CA LEU A 55 33.49 -3.46 109.28
C LEU A 55 32.57 -2.29 108.92
N THR A 56 32.68 -1.17 109.64
CA THR A 56 31.82 0.01 109.45
C THR A 56 31.93 0.55 108.03
N ARG A 57 33.15 0.60 107.49
CA ARG A 57 33.42 1.15 106.16
C ARG A 57 32.88 0.26 105.03
N GLN A 58 32.98 -1.06 105.16
CA GLN A 58 32.38 -2.01 104.20
C GLN A 58 30.84 -1.97 104.26
N THR A 59 30.25 -1.88 105.46
CA THR A 59 28.78 -1.75 105.60
C THR A 59 28.25 -0.45 105.02
N ASP A 60 28.95 0.68 105.16
CA ASP A 60 28.55 1.94 104.54
C ASP A 60 28.61 1.87 103.02
N ALA A 61 29.63 1.21 102.46
CA ALA A 61 29.76 1.02 101.01
C ALA A 61 28.64 0.14 100.43
N ILE A 62 28.24 -0.93 101.13
CA ILE A 62 27.11 -1.78 100.72
C ILE A 62 25.77 -1.03 100.88
N THR A 63 25.59 -0.28 101.97
CA THR A 63 24.37 0.48 102.24
C THR A 63 24.17 1.60 101.22
N ASN A 64 25.22 2.34 100.86
CA ASN A 64 25.16 3.34 99.80
C ASN A 64 24.81 2.73 98.44
N MET A 65 25.36 1.57 98.12
CA MET A 65 25.05 0.85 96.90
C MET A 65 23.58 0.38 96.86
N LEU A 66 23.07 -0.17 97.96
CA LEU A 66 21.64 -0.54 98.07
C LEU A 66 20.72 0.68 97.95
N SER A 67 21.11 1.84 98.48
CA SER A 67 20.37 3.10 98.32
C SER A 67 20.35 3.56 96.86
N GLN A 68 21.49 3.47 96.15
CA GLN A 68 21.58 3.76 94.71
C GLN A 68 20.71 2.82 93.87
N ILE A 69 20.67 1.52 94.20
CA ILE A 69 19.73 0.56 93.59
C ILE A 69 18.28 0.96 93.88
N GLY A 70 17.96 1.37 95.11
CA GLY A 70 16.62 1.79 95.52
C GLY A 70 16.05 2.99 94.75
N ILE A 71 16.91 3.85 94.22
CA ILE A 71 16.53 4.99 93.35
C ILE A 71 16.65 4.68 91.86
N GLY A 72 16.88 3.42 91.47
CA GLY A 72 16.90 2.95 90.08
C GLY A 72 18.26 3.09 89.38
N ASN A 73 19.34 3.41 90.10
CA ASN A 73 20.68 3.51 89.54
C ASN A 73 21.44 2.18 89.62
N PHE A 74 21.18 1.29 88.65
CA PHE A 74 21.84 -0.01 88.56
C PHE A 74 23.27 0.05 87.97
N ASN A 75 23.79 1.24 87.64
CA ASN A 75 25.19 1.46 87.23
C ASN A 75 26.13 1.67 88.42
N ALA A 76 25.60 1.94 89.62
CA ALA A 76 26.42 2.05 90.82
C ALA A 76 27.18 0.73 91.06
N ARG A 77 28.39 0.79 91.62
CA ARG A 77 29.17 -0.39 92.02
C ARG A 77 29.75 -0.14 93.40
N THR A 78 29.84 -1.18 94.21
CA THR A 78 30.45 -1.12 95.55
C THR A 78 31.88 -1.66 95.49
N GLU A 79 32.80 -1.02 96.21
CA GLU A 79 34.22 -1.42 96.29
C GLU A 79 34.39 -2.55 97.32
N VAL A 80 35.22 -3.55 97.01
CA VAL A 80 35.46 -4.72 97.87
C VAL A 80 36.66 -4.43 98.75
N LEU A 81 36.47 -4.03 100.02
CA LEU A 81 37.54 -3.63 100.95
C LEU A 81 37.92 -4.72 101.96
N SER A 82 37.14 -5.80 102.04
CA SER A 82 37.37 -6.93 102.95
C SER A 82 37.32 -8.25 102.19
N GLU A 83 38.12 -9.24 102.62
CA GLU A 83 38.12 -10.62 102.06
C GLU A 83 37.19 -11.58 102.83
N ASP A 84 36.29 -11.01 103.65
CA ASP A 84 35.34 -11.74 104.49
C ASP A 84 33.96 -11.92 103.81
N GLU A 85 32.95 -12.30 104.60
CA GLU A 85 31.56 -12.43 104.15
C GLU A 85 30.99 -11.13 103.56
N LEU A 86 31.41 -9.96 104.06
CA LEU A 86 30.96 -8.67 103.53
C LEU A 86 31.59 -8.36 102.16
N GLY A 87 32.83 -8.80 101.93
CA GLY A 87 33.44 -8.77 100.61
C GLY A 87 32.68 -9.60 99.58
N THR A 88 32.23 -10.79 99.98
CA THR A 88 31.44 -11.69 99.12
C THR A 88 30.07 -11.11 98.79
N VAL A 89 29.41 -10.46 99.75
CA VAL A 89 28.14 -9.76 99.54
C VAL A 89 28.31 -8.60 98.55
N ALA A 90 29.39 -7.82 98.68
CA ALA A 90 29.70 -6.73 97.74
C ALA A 90 29.88 -7.23 96.30
N MET A 91 30.63 -8.32 96.10
CA MET A 91 30.79 -8.96 94.78
C MET A 91 29.47 -9.47 94.20
N SER A 92 28.66 -10.13 95.03
CA SER A 92 27.35 -10.66 94.63
C SER A 92 26.36 -9.55 94.25
N LEU A 93 26.41 -8.43 94.95
CA LEU A 93 25.59 -7.25 94.65
C LEU A 93 25.99 -6.59 93.32
N ASN A 94 27.29 -6.50 93.04
CA ASN A 94 27.80 -6.03 91.75
C ASN A 94 27.34 -6.95 90.60
N ALA A 95 27.46 -8.28 90.77
CA ALA A 95 27.00 -9.26 89.78
C ALA A 95 25.47 -9.21 89.56
N MET A 96 24.69 -8.96 90.61
CA MET A 96 23.24 -8.75 90.50
C MET A 96 22.93 -7.53 89.63
N CYS A 97 23.64 -6.42 89.83
CA CYS A 97 23.51 -5.22 89.01
C CYS A 97 23.91 -5.42 87.55
N ASP A 98 24.97 -6.20 87.28
CA ASP A 98 25.35 -6.55 85.90
C ASP A 98 24.23 -7.35 85.21
N ASN A 99 23.62 -8.30 85.92
CA ASN A 99 22.53 -9.13 85.39
C ASN A 99 21.25 -8.31 85.17
N THR A 100 20.86 -7.44 86.11
CA THR A 100 19.70 -6.56 85.92
C THR A 100 19.90 -5.54 84.81
N LEU A 101 21.11 -4.99 84.64
CA LEU A 101 21.41 -4.08 83.53
C LEU A 101 21.28 -4.79 82.17
N SER A 102 21.79 -6.02 82.05
CA SER A 102 21.66 -6.84 80.85
C SER A 102 20.19 -7.16 80.54
N LEU A 103 19.39 -7.52 81.56
CA LEU A 103 17.96 -7.80 81.40
C LEU A 103 17.16 -6.57 80.95
N ILE A 104 17.49 -5.37 81.47
CA ILE A 104 16.86 -4.11 81.07
C ILE A 104 17.20 -3.78 79.61
N GLN A 105 18.46 -3.91 79.20
CA GLN A 105 18.89 -3.67 77.81
C GLN A 105 18.19 -4.59 76.81
N THR A 106 18.02 -5.88 77.15
CA THR A 106 17.28 -6.83 76.28
C THR A 106 15.77 -6.56 76.15
N ARG A 107 15.14 -5.83 77.08
CA ARG A 107 13.70 -5.50 77.00
C ARG A 107 13.44 -4.33 76.07
N ASP A 108 14.21 -3.25 76.19
CA ASP A 108 14.08 -2.08 75.31
C ASP A 108 14.35 -2.42 73.84
N GLU A 109 15.32 -3.30 73.56
CA GLU A 109 15.58 -3.78 72.19
C GLU A 109 14.41 -4.62 71.65
N ARG A 110 13.79 -5.45 72.48
CA ARG A 110 12.64 -6.27 72.09
C ARG A 110 11.40 -5.44 71.78
N ASP A 111 11.10 -4.44 72.59
CA ASP A 111 9.93 -3.57 72.38
C ASP A 111 10.09 -2.73 71.10
N LYS A 112 11.31 -2.24 70.83
CA LYS A 112 11.64 -1.56 69.56
C LYS A 112 11.47 -2.48 68.36
N ILE A 113 11.96 -3.72 68.43
CA ILE A 113 11.79 -4.71 67.35
C ILE A 113 10.30 -5.04 67.14
N GLN A 114 9.53 -5.26 68.20
CA GLN A 114 8.09 -5.53 68.06
C GLN A 114 7.33 -4.37 67.44
N PHE A 115 7.64 -3.14 67.85
CA PHE A 115 7.05 -1.94 67.26
C PHE A 115 7.41 -1.81 65.76
N ALA A 116 8.68 -1.99 65.41
CA ALA A 116 9.14 -1.93 64.02
C ALA A 116 8.50 -3.03 63.15
N VAL A 117 8.37 -4.26 63.66
CA VAL A 117 7.68 -5.36 62.96
C VAL A 117 6.19 -5.08 62.79
N GLN A 118 5.51 -4.53 63.80
CA GLN A 118 4.08 -4.20 63.71
C GLN A 118 3.83 -3.05 62.71
N LYS A 119 4.70 -2.03 62.70
CA LYS A 119 4.67 -0.96 61.72
C LYS A 119 4.90 -1.49 60.30
N LEU A 120 5.91 -2.33 60.11
CA LEU A 120 6.19 -2.96 58.81
C LEU A 120 5.01 -3.82 58.33
N LYS A 121 4.34 -4.53 59.24
CA LYS A 121 3.12 -5.29 58.93
C LYS A 121 1.99 -4.39 58.43
N GLU A 122 1.80 -3.22 59.02
CA GLU A 122 0.81 -2.23 58.59
C GLU A 122 1.15 -1.65 57.22
N GLU A 123 2.42 -1.31 56.98
CA GLU A 123 2.92 -0.83 55.69
C GLU A 123 2.74 -1.89 54.58
N VAL A 124 3.06 -3.16 54.88
CA VAL A 124 2.82 -4.29 53.96
C VAL A 124 1.33 -4.52 53.69
N ALA A 125 0.45 -4.31 54.67
CA ALA A 125 -1.00 -4.44 54.47
C ALA A 125 -1.53 -3.36 53.51
N ILE A 126 -1.00 -2.13 53.57
CA ILE A 126 -1.32 -1.06 52.63
C ILE A 126 -0.85 -1.43 51.21
N ILE A 127 0.37 -1.93 51.08
CA ILE A 127 0.92 -2.40 49.79
C ILE A 127 0.09 -3.56 49.23
N ALA A 128 -0.32 -4.51 50.08
CA ALA A 128 -1.16 -5.64 49.71
C ALA A 128 -2.58 -5.22 49.29
N SER A 129 -3.06 -4.07 49.76
CA SER A 129 -4.33 -3.47 49.31
C SER A 129 -4.26 -2.85 47.91
N GLY A 130 -3.08 -2.84 47.28
CA GLY A 130 -2.83 -2.26 45.97
C GLY A 130 -2.37 -0.80 46.02
N ASP A 131 -2.24 -0.19 47.19
CA ASP A 131 -1.69 1.16 47.28
C ASP A 131 -0.16 1.13 47.25
N LEU A 132 0.40 1.26 46.04
CA LEU A 132 1.83 1.33 45.82
C LEU A 132 2.36 2.76 45.89
N MET A 133 1.63 3.75 46.43
CA MET A 133 2.14 5.12 46.56
C MET A 133 3.09 5.29 47.74
N GLN A 134 2.96 4.43 48.76
CA GLN A 134 3.75 4.50 49.99
C GLN A 134 4.97 3.58 49.92
N GLU A 135 6.00 3.93 50.69
CA GLU A 135 7.24 3.16 50.87
C GLU A 135 7.40 2.89 52.36
N ALA A 136 7.96 1.73 52.70
CA ALA A 136 8.27 1.36 54.07
C ALA A 136 9.42 2.23 54.59
N GLU A 137 9.33 2.72 55.82
CA GLU A 137 10.39 3.54 56.41
C GLU A 137 11.63 2.68 56.72
N VAL A 138 12.79 3.05 56.17
CA VAL A 138 14.04 2.33 56.40
C VAL A 138 14.73 2.88 57.64
N THR A 139 14.76 2.10 58.71
CA THR A 139 15.47 2.39 59.96
C THR A 139 16.78 1.59 60.05
N ASP A 140 17.76 2.06 60.83
CA ASP A 140 19.06 1.38 61.06
C ASP A 140 18.96 0.12 61.96
N ASP A 141 17.75 -0.40 62.18
CA ASP A 141 17.49 -1.55 63.05
C ASP A 141 17.45 -2.88 62.26
N LEU A 142 17.22 -3.98 62.99
CA LEU A 142 17.12 -5.33 62.42
C LEU A 142 16.05 -5.48 61.32
N THR A 143 15.04 -4.60 61.28
CA THR A 143 13.95 -4.60 60.31
C THR A 143 14.23 -3.75 59.07
N GLY A 144 15.24 -2.87 59.11
CA GLY A 144 15.62 -1.99 58.00
C GLY A 144 15.92 -2.73 56.69
N GLY A 145 16.63 -3.85 56.75
CA GLY A 145 16.92 -4.67 55.56
C GLY A 145 15.66 -5.32 54.95
N ILE A 146 14.63 -5.58 55.76
CA ILE A 146 13.33 -6.08 55.28
C ILE A 146 12.53 -4.94 54.63
N ALA A 147 12.53 -3.75 55.23
CA ALA A 147 11.93 -2.54 54.65
C ALA A 147 12.57 -2.19 53.29
N GLU A 148 13.90 -2.27 53.16
CA GLU A 148 14.61 -2.06 51.89
C GLU A 148 14.21 -3.09 50.82
N SER A 149 14.10 -4.37 51.20
CA SER A 149 13.66 -5.43 50.29
C SER A 149 12.20 -5.26 49.83
N ILE A 150 11.32 -4.82 50.74
CA ILE A 150 9.92 -4.47 50.43
C ILE A 150 9.87 -3.26 49.49
N ASN A 151 10.64 -2.21 49.74
CA ASN A 151 10.72 -1.05 48.85
C ASN A 151 11.24 -1.41 47.46
N HIS A 152 12.23 -2.31 47.36
CA HIS A 152 12.68 -2.85 46.08
C HIS A 152 11.56 -3.59 45.35
N MET A 153 10.77 -4.40 46.05
CA MET A 153 9.60 -5.09 45.50
C MET A 153 8.52 -4.11 45.04
N ILE A 154 8.19 -3.09 45.82
CA ILE A 154 7.27 -2.01 45.44
C ILE A 154 7.75 -1.33 44.15
N HIS A 155 9.04 -1.01 44.06
CA HIS A 155 9.62 -0.43 42.83
C HIS A 155 9.47 -1.36 41.63
N GLN A 156 9.79 -2.65 41.76
CA GLN A 156 9.61 -3.61 40.67
C GLN A 156 8.14 -3.75 40.26
N LEU A 157 7.21 -3.84 41.23
CA LEU A 157 5.77 -3.90 40.98
C LEU A 157 5.27 -2.64 40.28
N ARG A 158 5.69 -1.44 40.72
CA ARG A 158 5.39 -0.16 40.06
C ARG A 158 5.84 -0.17 38.61
N THR A 159 7.05 -0.63 38.33
CA THR A 159 7.57 -0.73 36.95
C THR A 159 6.77 -1.71 36.11
N ILE A 160 6.45 -2.90 36.63
CA ILE A 160 5.66 -3.91 35.91
C ILE A 160 4.26 -3.38 35.61
N ILE A 161 3.56 -2.83 36.61
CA ILE A 161 2.20 -2.27 36.48
C ILE A 161 2.21 -1.07 35.52
N GLY A 162 3.23 -0.21 35.59
CA GLY A 162 3.42 0.89 34.63
C GLY A 162 3.60 0.39 33.19
N ASN A 163 4.46 -0.61 32.98
CA ASN A 163 4.68 -1.22 31.67
C ASN A 163 3.41 -1.91 31.14
N ILE A 164 2.64 -2.58 32.00
CA ILE A 164 1.37 -3.21 31.61
C ILE A 164 0.35 -2.14 31.20
N HIS A 165 0.24 -1.04 31.95
CA HIS A 165 -0.66 0.06 31.63
C HIS A 165 -0.31 0.73 30.29
N GLU A 166 0.98 0.97 30.06
CA GLU A 166 1.48 1.51 28.79
C GLU A 166 1.19 0.55 27.62
N ALA A 167 1.50 -0.73 27.78
CA ALA A 167 1.22 -1.76 26.78
C ALA A 167 -0.28 -1.88 26.49
N ALA A 168 -1.15 -1.88 27.51
CA ALA A 168 -2.60 -1.91 27.34
C ALA A 168 -3.09 -0.69 26.55
N THR A 169 -2.59 0.50 26.88
CA THR A 169 -2.93 1.75 26.16
C THR A 169 -2.51 1.68 24.70
N GLN A 170 -1.29 1.20 24.42
CA GLN A 170 -0.80 1.00 23.05
C GLN A 170 -1.67 0.01 22.26
N VAL A 171 -2.07 -1.11 22.88
CA VAL A 171 -2.98 -2.09 22.26
C VAL A 171 -4.34 -1.46 21.95
N THR A 172 -4.92 -0.70 22.87
CA THR A 172 -6.21 -0.01 22.64
C THR A 172 -6.12 1.01 21.50
N THR A 173 -5.04 1.80 21.44
CA THR A 173 -4.82 2.73 20.32
C THR A 173 -4.66 2.00 18.99
N ALA A 174 -3.80 0.96 18.95
CA ALA A 174 -3.61 0.16 17.75
C ALA A 174 -4.91 -0.53 17.29
N ALA A 175 -5.71 -1.04 18.23
CA ALA A 175 -7.01 -1.61 17.93
C ALA A 175 -7.97 -0.58 17.33
N SER A 176 -8.01 0.65 17.87
CA SER A 176 -8.84 1.72 17.31
C SER A 176 -8.41 2.12 15.88
N ASP A 177 -7.11 2.19 15.61
CA ASP A 177 -6.56 2.49 14.29
C ASP A 177 -6.87 1.37 13.28
N ILE A 178 -6.76 0.10 13.70
CA ILE A 178 -7.13 -1.04 12.86
C ILE A 178 -8.64 -1.03 12.59
N GLN A 179 -9.48 -0.73 13.58
CA GLN A 179 -10.93 -0.64 13.38
C GLN A 179 -11.28 0.41 12.30
N LYS A 180 -10.69 1.61 12.40
CA LYS A 180 -10.87 2.66 11.40
C LYS A 180 -10.42 2.23 10.00
N THR A 181 -9.28 1.54 9.91
CA THR A 181 -8.76 1.01 8.64
C THR A 181 -9.70 -0.05 8.07
N THR A 182 -10.25 -0.90 8.93
CA THR A 182 -11.20 -1.96 8.56
C THR A 182 -12.50 -1.38 8.01
N ASP A 183 -13.03 -0.32 8.62
CA ASP A 183 -14.20 0.41 8.11
C ASP A 183 -13.94 1.04 6.74
N GLN A 184 -12.74 1.61 6.53
CA GLN A 184 -12.32 2.16 5.24
C GLN A 184 -12.21 1.08 4.16
N VAL A 185 -11.62 -0.08 4.49
CA VAL A 185 -11.53 -1.22 3.56
C VAL A 185 -12.92 -1.73 3.19
N SER A 186 -13.83 -1.85 4.17
CA SER A 186 -15.22 -2.26 3.91
C SER A 186 -15.93 -1.30 2.95
N SER A 187 -15.84 0.01 3.22
CA SER A 187 -16.44 1.02 2.34
C SER A 187 -15.81 1.02 0.93
N GLY A 188 -14.50 0.82 0.84
CA GLY A 188 -13.79 0.67 -0.42
C GLY A 188 -14.24 -0.56 -1.21
N ALA A 189 -14.47 -1.69 -0.53
CA ALA A 189 -14.96 -2.91 -1.14
C ALA A 189 -16.40 -2.77 -1.68
N ASP A 190 -17.28 -2.05 -0.95
CA ASP A 190 -18.63 -1.73 -1.45
C ASP A 190 -18.59 -0.87 -2.72
N GLN A 191 -17.73 0.14 -2.74
CA GLN A 191 -17.52 0.96 -3.94
C GLN A 191 -16.95 0.13 -5.10
N GLN A 192 -16.00 -0.76 -4.81
CA GLN A 192 -15.42 -1.66 -5.80
C GLN A 192 -16.49 -2.59 -6.40
N SER A 193 -17.35 -3.17 -5.56
CA SER A 193 -18.47 -4.00 -5.99
C SER A 193 -19.40 -3.26 -6.98
N SER A 194 -19.78 -2.03 -6.66
CA SER A 194 -20.59 -1.19 -7.56
C SER A 194 -19.90 -0.92 -8.90
N ARG A 195 -18.59 -0.64 -8.89
CA ARG A 195 -17.81 -0.45 -10.12
C ARG A 195 -17.69 -1.72 -10.96
N ILE A 196 -17.58 -2.89 -10.32
CA ILE A 196 -17.58 -4.18 -11.01
C ILE A 196 -18.91 -4.37 -11.75
N VAL A 197 -20.05 -4.15 -11.09
CA VAL A 197 -21.37 -4.25 -11.73
C VAL A 197 -21.50 -3.30 -12.92
N ALA A 198 -21.08 -2.04 -12.78
CA ALA A 198 -21.11 -1.07 -13.88
C ALA A 198 -20.18 -1.48 -15.05
N THR A 199 -19.03 -2.06 -14.74
CA THR A 199 -18.08 -2.56 -15.75
C THR A 199 -18.66 -3.77 -16.47
N CYS A 200 -19.29 -4.71 -15.76
CA CYS A 200 -19.98 -5.86 -16.37
C CYS A 200 -21.11 -5.41 -17.30
N ALA A 201 -21.93 -4.43 -16.90
CA ALA A 201 -22.96 -3.87 -17.77
C ALA A 201 -22.37 -3.23 -19.04
N SER A 202 -21.22 -2.55 -18.92
CA SER A 202 -20.51 -1.98 -20.07
C SER A 202 -19.96 -3.07 -21.01
N LEU A 203 -19.52 -4.20 -20.45
CA LEU A 203 -19.07 -5.36 -21.23
C LEU A 203 -20.21 -6.05 -21.98
N GLU A 204 -21.40 -6.14 -21.39
CA GLU A 204 -22.60 -6.62 -22.08
C GLU A 204 -22.97 -5.70 -23.25
N GLY A 205 -22.95 -4.38 -23.03
CA GLY A 205 -23.14 -3.39 -24.10
C GLY A 205 -22.08 -3.52 -25.22
N MET A 206 -20.83 -3.78 -24.85
CA MET A 206 -19.76 -4.04 -25.80
C MET A 206 -19.99 -5.31 -26.62
N ALA A 207 -20.49 -6.39 -26.00
CA ALA A 207 -20.82 -7.63 -26.71
C ALA A 207 -21.91 -7.41 -27.77
N VAL A 208 -22.95 -6.63 -27.45
CA VAL A 208 -24.00 -6.25 -28.41
C VAL A 208 -23.40 -5.42 -29.57
N SER A 209 -22.55 -4.44 -29.25
CA SER A 209 -21.91 -3.61 -30.27
C SER A 209 -21.00 -4.41 -31.21
N ILE A 210 -20.22 -5.36 -30.67
CA ILE A 210 -19.39 -6.28 -31.44
C ILE A 210 -20.25 -7.12 -32.41
N GLN A 211 -21.40 -7.61 -31.95
CA GLN A 211 -22.32 -8.37 -32.79
C GLN A 211 -22.87 -7.51 -33.94
N GLN A 212 -23.29 -6.28 -33.66
CA GLN A 212 -23.76 -5.34 -34.69
C GLN A 212 -22.66 -5.01 -35.71
N VAL A 213 -21.43 -4.76 -35.24
CA VAL A 213 -20.29 -4.54 -36.13
C VAL A 213 -20.05 -5.76 -37.01
N SER A 214 -20.13 -6.97 -36.48
CA SER A 214 -19.98 -8.20 -37.27
C SER A 214 -21.04 -8.32 -38.37
N GLU A 215 -22.30 -8.05 -38.05
CA GLU A 215 -23.41 -8.07 -39.01
C GLU A 215 -23.23 -7.02 -40.11
N HIS A 216 -22.86 -5.79 -39.73
CA HIS A 216 -22.57 -4.72 -40.70
C HIS A 216 -21.37 -5.05 -41.59
N THR A 217 -20.30 -5.62 -41.04
CA THR A 217 -19.14 -6.05 -41.83
C THR A 217 -19.52 -7.12 -42.86
N GLU A 218 -20.35 -8.10 -42.48
CA GLU A 218 -20.84 -9.14 -43.40
C GLU A 218 -21.72 -8.53 -44.49
N GLN A 219 -22.64 -7.64 -44.13
CA GLN A 219 -23.50 -6.94 -45.09
C GLN A 219 -22.65 -6.10 -46.07
N SER A 220 -21.66 -5.35 -45.58
CA SER A 220 -20.75 -4.55 -46.40
C SER A 220 -19.91 -5.43 -47.34
N ALA A 221 -19.44 -6.59 -46.88
CA ALA A 221 -18.73 -7.54 -47.75
C ALA A 221 -19.63 -8.05 -48.88
N ASN A 222 -20.90 -8.35 -48.59
CA ASN A 222 -21.88 -8.74 -49.60
C ASN A 222 -22.15 -7.61 -50.62
N VAL A 223 -22.29 -6.37 -50.15
CA VAL A 223 -22.46 -5.20 -51.03
C VAL A 223 -21.23 -5.00 -51.92
N ALA A 224 -20.02 -5.11 -51.37
CA ALA A 224 -18.78 -5.01 -52.12
C ALA A 224 -18.68 -6.09 -53.22
N ASN A 225 -19.00 -7.35 -52.89
CA ASN A 225 -19.05 -8.43 -53.87
C ASN A 225 -20.07 -8.18 -54.99
N LYS A 226 -21.25 -7.63 -54.66
CA LYS A 226 -22.28 -7.29 -55.63
C LYS A 226 -21.88 -6.10 -56.52
N ALA A 227 -21.21 -5.10 -55.96
CA ALA A 227 -20.64 -3.99 -56.72
C ALA A 227 -19.59 -4.50 -57.71
N ARG A 228 -18.74 -5.44 -57.28
CA ARG A 228 -17.77 -6.12 -58.14
C ARG A 228 -18.43 -6.86 -59.31
N GLU A 229 -19.44 -7.68 -59.03
CA GLU A 229 -20.19 -8.40 -60.07
C GLU A 229 -20.81 -7.45 -61.10
N ASN A 230 -21.42 -6.35 -60.63
CA ASN A 230 -21.99 -5.32 -61.50
C ASN A 230 -20.92 -4.62 -62.35
N ALA A 231 -19.76 -4.33 -61.77
CA ALA A 231 -18.65 -3.71 -62.48
C ALA A 231 -18.11 -4.61 -63.59
N VAL A 232 -17.83 -5.89 -63.28
CA VAL A 232 -17.39 -6.90 -64.26
C VAL A 232 -18.41 -7.06 -65.41
N GLN A 233 -19.69 -7.14 -65.07
CA GLN A 233 -20.75 -7.23 -66.07
C GLN A 233 -20.84 -5.95 -66.90
N GLY A 234 -20.67 -4.78 -66.28
CA GLY A 234 -20.59 -3.48 -66.95
C GLY A 234 -19.43 -3.42 -67.94
N THR A 235 -18.22 -3.82 -67.53
CA THR A 235 -17.02 -3.86 -68.39
C THR A 235 -17.28 -4.74 -69.61
N LYS A 236 -17.96 -5.89 -69.44
CA LYS A 236 -18.36 -6.75 -70.56
C LYS A 236 -19.31 -6.05 -71.54
N VAL A 237 -20.32 -5.34 -71.03
CA VAL A 237 -21.26 -4.57 -71.88
C VAL A 237 -20.52 -3.47 -72.64
N VAL A 238 -19.66 -2.71 -71.97
CA VAL A 238 -18.83 -1.66 -72.59
C VAL A 238 -17.94 -2.24 -73.69
N ARG A 239 -17.29 -3.38 -73.44
CA ARG A 239 -16.45 -4.06 -74.44
C ARG A 239 -17.24 -4.47 -75.68
N ASN A 240 -18.46 -4.96 -75.50
CA ASN A 240 -19.36 -5.28 -76.61
C ASN A 240 -19.77 -4.02 -77.39
N THR A 241 -19.98 -2.89 -76.71
CA THR A 241 -20.27 -1.59 -77.33
C THR A 241 -19.09 -1.10 -78.18
N ILE A 242 -17.85 -1.22 -77.68
CA ILE A 242 -16.63 -0.86 -78.43
C ILE A 242 -16.53 -1.71 -79.71
N GLN A 243 -16.72 -3.03 -79.61
CA GLN A 243 -16.77 -3.91 -80.80
C GLN A 243 -17.93 -3.58 -81.75
N GLY A 244 -19.05 -3.06 -81.23
CA GLY A 244 -20.15 -2.54 -82.03
C GLY A 244 -19.73 -1.30 -82.83
N MET A 245 -19.05 -0.35 -82.18
CA MET A 245 -18.52 0.86 -82.82
C MET A 245 -17.48 0.55 -83.88
N GLU A 246 -16.59 -0.42 -83.65
CA GLU A 246 -15.64 -0.89 -84.67
C GLU A 246 -16.36 -1.42 -85.92
N ARG A 247 -17.40 -2.25 -85.74
CA ARG A 247 -18.20 -2.74 -86.87
C ARG A 247 -18.92 -1.62 -87.62
N ILE A 248 -19.46 -0.63 -86.90
CA ILE A 248 -20.10 0.53 -87.52
C ILE A 248 -19.07 1.32 -88.33
N ARG A 249 -17.88 1.58 -87.77
CA ARG A 249 -16.79 2.27 -88.47
C ARG A 249 -16.42 1.56 -89.78
N ASP A 250 -16.25 0.25 -89.74
CA ASP A 250 -15.88 -0.53 -90.93
C ASP A 250 -16.99 -0.48 -91.99
N GLN A 251 -18.27 -0.53 -91.58
CA GLN A 251 -19.41 -0.40 -92.49
C GLN A 251 -19.53 1.00 -93.11
N VAL A 252 -19.28 2.06 -92.32
CA VAL A 252 -19.27 3.45 -92.80
C VAL A 252 -18.16 3.65 -93.84
N GLN A 253 -16.96 3.12 -93.59
CA GLN A 253 -15.85 3.18 -94.54
C GLN A 253 -16.15 2.43 -95.85
N GLU A 254 -16.76 1.25 -95.77
CA GLU A 254 -17.19 0.50 -96.95
C GLU A 254 -18.29 1.23 -97.74
N ASN A 255 -19.24 1.86 -97.06
CA ASN A 255 -20.26 2.69 -97.68
C ASN A 255 -19.65 3.93 -98.36
N ALA A 256 -18.70 4.61 -97.72
CA ALA A 256 -17.99 5.75 -98.30
C ALA A 256 -17.27 5.35 -99.61
N LYS A 257 -16.63 4.17 -99.67
CA LYS A 257 -16.02 3.65 -100.90
C LYS A 257 -17.05 3.39 -102.01
N ARG A 258 -18.24 2.87 -101.66
CA ARG A 258 -19.32 2.63 -102.63
C ARG A 258 -19.88 3.93 -103.19
N ILE A 259 -20.12 4.92 -102.34
CA ILE A 259 -20.60 6.24 -102.75
C ILE A 259 -19.56 6.96 -103.60
N LYS A 260 -18.27 6.86 -103.25
CA LYS A 260 -17.18 7.41 -104.07
C LYS A 260 -17.18 6.83 -105.48
N ARG A 261 -17.29 5.49 -105.62
CA ARG A 261 -17.41 4.84 -106.93
C ARG A 261 -18.68 5.26 -107.68
N LEU A 262 -19.78 5.50 -106.98
CA LEU A 262 -21.00 6.03 -107.59
C LEU A 262 -20.77 7.45 -108.14
N GLY A 263 -20.10 8.33 -107.39
CA GLY A 263 -19.72 9.66 -107.83
C GLY A 263 -18.81 9.64 -109.06
N GLU A 264 -17.80 8.75 -109.08
CA GLU A 264 -16.93 8.52 -110.23
C GLU A 264 -17.72 8.05 -111.46
N SER A 265 -18.63 7.09 -111.30
CA SER A 265 -19.49 6.60 -112.39
C SER A 265 -20.48 7.68 -112.88
N SER A 266 -21.04 8.50 -111.98
CA SER A 266 -21.89 9.64 -112.36
C SER A 266 -21.12 10.70 -113.13
N GLN A 267 -19.82 10.90 -112.84
CA GLN A 267 -18.95 11.78 -113.61
C GLN A 267 -18.77 11.25 -115.05
N GLU A 268 -18.46 9.96 -115.22
CA GLU A 268 -18.35 9.34 -116.54
C GLU A 268 -19.66 9.46 -117.34
N VAL A 269 -20.81 9.24 -116.70
CA VAL A 269 -22.12 9.42 -117.35
C VAL A 269 -22.35 10.87 -117.74
N GLY A 270 -21.94 11.83 -116.92
CA GLY A 270 -22.01 13.26 -117.24
C GLY A 270 -21.22 13.62 -118.50
N GLU A 271 -20.00 13.10 -118.65
CA GLU A 271 -19.16 13.29 -119.84
C GLU A 271 -19.81 12.70 -121.10
N ILE A 272 -20.42 11.51 -120.99
CA ILE A 272 -21.16 10.89 -122.11
C ILE A 272 -22.38 11.73 -122.49
N VAL A 273 -23.16 12.20 -121.52
CA VAL A 273 -24.35 13.02 -121.78
C VAL A 273 -23.98 14.35 -122.46
N GLN A 274 -22.87 14.97 -122.05
CA GLN A 274 -22.34 16.16 -122.70
C GLN A 274 -21.97 15.88 -124.17
N LEU A 275 -21.28 14.77 -124.45
CA LEU A 275 -20.95 14.36 -125.81
C LEU A 275 -22.20 14.10 -126.66
N ILE A 276 -23.24 13.48 -126.10
CA ILE A 276 -24.51 13.27 -126.81
C ILE A 276 -25.19 14.61 -127.12
N GLY A 277 -25.14 15.58 -126.20
CA GLY A 277 -25.60 16.95 -126.44
C GLY A 277 -24.87 17.60 -127.62
N ASP A 278 -23.54 17.52 -127.65
CA ASP A 278 -22.72 18.02 -128.76
C ASP A 278 -23.05 17.34 -130.10
N ILE A 279 -23.31 16.03 -130.09
CA ILE A 279 -23.74 15.27 -131.28
C ILE A 279 -25.13 15.73 -131.74
N ALA A 280 -26.08 15.92 -130.81
CA ALA A 280 -27.42 16.41 -131.12
C ALA A 280 -27.36 17.82 -131.73
N ASP A 281 -26.54 18.72 -131.18
CA ASP A 281 -26.34 20.07 -131.74
C ASP A 281 -25.73 20.03 -133.14
N ARG A 282 -24.70 19.21 -133.37
CA ARG A 282 -24.13 19.01 -134.70
C ARG A 282 -25.14 18.42 -135.68
N THR A 283 -25.97 17.49 -135.22
CA THR A 283 -27.01 16.85 -136.04
C THR A 283 -28.10 17.84 -136.42
N SER A 284 -28.50 18.73 -135.49
CA SER A 284 -29.44 19.82 -135.76
C SER A 284 -28.89 20.78 -136.82
N ILE A 285 -27.62 21.19 -136.70
CA ILE A 285 -26.96 22.05 -137.70
C ILE A 285 -26.86 21.36 -139.07
N LEU A 286 -26.52 20.07 -139.10
CA LEU A 286 -26.46 19.27 -140.34
C LEU A 286 -27.85 19.15 -141.00
N ALA A 287 -28.89 18.94 -140.21
CA ALA A 287 -30.26 18.83 -140.66
C ALA A 287 -30.79 20.17 -141.20
N LEU A 288 -30.51 21.27 -140.51
CA LEU A 288 -30.83 22.62 -140.99
C LEU A 288 -30.13 22.93 -142.33
N ASN A 289 -28.83 22.62 -142.44
CA ASN A 289 -28.08 22.77 -143.69
C ASN A 289 -28.68 21.92 -144.82
N ALA A 290 -29.10 20.69 -144.53
CA ALA A 290 -29.77 19.81 -145.50
C ALA A 290 -31.15 20.35 -145.90
N SER A 291 -31.92 20.93 -144.97
CA SER A 291 -33.21 21.56 -145.23
C SER A 291 -33.08 22.78 -146.15
N ILE A 292 -32.07 23.64 -145.90
CA ILE A 292 -31.74 24.78 -146.77
C ILE A 292 -31.37 24.31 -148.19
N GLN A 293 -30.50 23.30 -148.30
CA GLN A 293 -30.11 22.75 -149.61
C GLN A 293 -31.28 22.08 -150.34
N ALA A 294 -32.17 21.40 -149.62
CA ALA A 294 -33.38 20.82 -150.18
C ALA A 294 -34.38 21.89 -150.66
N ALA A 295 -34.52 23.00 -149.93
CA ALA A 295 -35.31 24.15 -150.36
C ALA A 295 -34.71 24.83 -151.61
N MET A 296 -33.37 24.90 -151.72
CA MET A 296 -32.67 25.42 -152.90
C MET A 296 -32.90 24.55 -154.16
N ALA A 297 -33.13 23.24 -154.02
CA ALA A 297 -33.38 22.32 -155.12
C ALA A 297 -34.83 22.35 -155.68
N GLY A 298 -35.71 23.19 -155.11
CA GLY A 298 -37.08 23.40 -155.61
C GLY A 298 -37.97 22.15 -155.52
N ASP A 299 -38.75 21.85 -156.57
CA ASP A 299 -39.71 20.74 -156.57
C ASP A 299 -39.06 19.35 -156.44
N ALA A 300 -37.81 19.18 -156.87
CA ALA A 300 -37.06 17.93 -156.71
C ALA A 300 -36.59 17.69 -155.25
N GLY A 301 -36.50 18.73 -154.43
CA GLY A 301 -36.01 18.67 -153.05
C GLY A 301 -37.09 18.50 -151.97
N LYS A 302 -38.38 18.60 -152.32
CA LYS A 302 -39.50 18.58 -151.35
C LYS A 302 -39.49 17.36 -150.42
N GLY A 303 -39.21 16.17 -150.94
CA GLY A 303 -39.13 14.95 -150.12
C GLY A 303 -37.94 14.94 -149.15
N PHE A 304 -36.80 15.52 -149.57
CA PHE A 304 -35.61 15.65 -148.72
C PHE A 304 -35.76 16.74 -147.66
N ALA A 305 -36.46 17.84 -147.97
CA ALA A 305 -36.73 18.91 -147.02
C ALA A 305 -37.54 18.43 -145.81
N VAL A 306 -38.59 17.62 -146.05
CA VAL A 306 -39.42 17.04 -144.97
C VAL A 306 -38.61 16.11 -144.07
N VAL A 307 -37.72 15.29 -144.64
CA VAL A 307 -36.85 14.40 -143.86
C VAL A 307 -35.84 15.22 -143.05
N ALA A 308 -35.25 16.26 -143.63
CA ALA A 308 -34.31 17.13 -142.94
C ALA A 308 -34.96 17.85 -141.75
N GLU A 309 -36.17 18.38 -141.92
CA GLU A 309 -36.92 19.04 -140.85
C GLU A 309 -37.31 18.07 -139.70
N GLU A 310 -37.63 16.81 -140.01
CA GLU A 310 -37.90 15.80 -138.97
C GLU A 310 -36.62 15.36 -138.24
N VAL A 311 -35.47 15.31 -138.92
CA VAL A 311 -34.15 15.06 -138.29
C VAL A 311 -33.75 16.22 -137.38
N GLU A 312 -33.98 17.46 -137.80
CA GLU A 312 -33.73 18.66 -136.98
C GLU A 312 -34.59 18.63 -135.71
N ARG A 313 -35.90 18.36 -135.85
CA ARG A 313 -36.83 18.24 -134.72
C ARG A 313 -36.45 17.10 -133.77
N LEU A 314 -35.97 15.97 -134.29
CA LEU A 314 -35.48 14.86 -133.47
C LEU A 314 -34.20 15.22 -132.71
N ALA A 315 -33.28 15.93 -133.36
CA ALA A 315 -32.04 16.42 -132.76
C ALA A 315 -32.32 17.44 -131.64
N GLU A 316 -33.27 18.37 -131.86
CA GLU A 316 -33.68 19.34 -130.83
C GLU A 316 -34.34 18.65 -129.62
N ARG A 317 -35.20 17.64 -129.85
CA ARG A 317 -35.76 16.80 -128.78
C ARG A 317 -34.68 16.02 -128.03
N ALA A 318 -33.69 15.48 -128.75
CA ALA A 318 -32.56 14.79 -128.14
C ALA A 318 -31.74 15.74 -127.25
N ASN A 319 -31.48 16.98 -127.72
CA ASN A 319 -30.75 17.97 -126.93
C ASN A 319 -31.54 18.44 -125.69
N HIS A 320 -32.86 18.60 -125.80
CA HIS A 320 -33.70 18.88 -124.63
C HIS A 320 -33.63 17.75 -123.59
N ALA A 321 -33.70 16.49 -124.04
CA ALA A 321 -33.61 15.33 -123.16
C ALA A 321 -32.22 15.21 -122.51
N THR A 322 -31.12 15.44 -123.25
CA THR A 322 -29.76 15.42 -122.68
C THR A 322 -29.56 16.50 -121.63
N LYS A 323 -30.09 17.72 -121.82
CA LYS A 323 -30.04 18.78 -120.79
C LYS A 323 -30.79 18.40 -119.52
N GLN A 324 -31.93 17.73 -119.63
CA GLN A 324 -32.66 17.20 -118.47
C GLN A 324 -31.84 16.13 -117.74
N ILE A 325 -31.21 15.21 -118.48
CA ILE A 325 -30.33 14.19 -117.90
C ILE A 325 -29.09 14.83 -117.25
N GLU A 326 -28.48 15.84 -117.87
CA GLU A 326 -27.34 16.56 -117.31
C GLU A 326 -27.68 17.20 -115.96
N SER A 327 -28.87 17.81 -115.85
CA SER A 327 -29.35 18.35 -114.58
C SER A 327 -29.52 17.28 -113.51
N LEU A 328 -30.02 16.09 -113.86
CA LEU A 328 -30.15 14.97 -112.92
C LEU A 328 -28.78 14.43 -112.49
N ILE A 329 -27.83 14.31 -113.41
CA ILE A 329 -26.46 13.88 -113.09
C ILE A 329 -25.77 14.87 -112.16
N LYS A 330 -25.90 16.18 -112.39
CA LYS A 330 -25.38 17.20 -111.47
C LYS A 330 -25.99 17.10 -110.07
N ALA A 331 -27.29 16.82 -109.97
CA ALA A 331 -27.94 16.60 -108.69
C ALA A 331 -27.37 15.37 -107.97
N ILE A 332 -27.21 14.23 -108.67
CA ILE A 332 -26.61 13.01 -108.13
C ILE A 332 -25.16 13.25 -107.68
N GLN A 333 -24.37 14.01 -108.43
CA GLN A 333 -23.00 14.39 -108.05
C GLN A 333 -22.98 15.24 -106.78
N GLY A 334 -23.92 16.18 -106.63
CA GLY A 334 -24.08 16.97 -105.41
C GLY A 334 -24.44 16.10 -104.21
N GLU A 335 -25.47 15.28 -104.33
CA GLU A 335 -25.93 14.37 -103.26
C GLU A 335 -24.86 13.35 -102.85
N THR A 336 -24.08 12.83 -103.81
CA THR A 336 -22.96 11.91 -103.51
C THR A 336 -21.81 12.60 -102.77
N ALA A 337 -21.47 13.85 -103.11
CA ALA A 337 -20.46 14.63 -102.39
C ALA A 337 -20.91 14.96 -100.96
N GLU A 338 -22.17 15.35 -100.78
CA GLU A 338 -22.76 15.56 -99.45
C GLU A 338 -22.73 14.27 -98.62
N ALA A 339 -23.10 13.13 -99.23
CA ALA A 339 -23.10 11.84 -98.55
C ALA A 339 -21.69 11.39 -98.13
N ILE A 340 -20.64 11.67 -98.91
CA ILE A 340 -19.24 11.42 -98.50
C ILE A 340 -18.88 12.26 -97.28
N THR A 341 -19.21 13.55 -97.29
CA THR A 341 -18.95 14.46 -96.16
C THR A 341 -19.65 13.97 -94.89
N ALA A 342 -20.92 13.55 -95.00
CA ALA A 342 -21.67 12.97 -93.88
C ALA A 342 -21.05 11.66 -93.36
N MET A 343 -20.45 10.83 -94.22
CA MET A 343 -19.76 9.59 -93.82
C MET A 343 -18.44 9.89 -93.09
N GLU A 344 -17.71 10.93 -93.48
CA GLU A 344 -16.51 11.38 -92.77
C GLU A 344 -16.84 11.87 -91.36
N ASP A 345 -17.90 12.68 -91.22
CA ASP A 345 -18.35 13.15 -89.91
C ASP A 345 -18.87 12.00 -89.05
N CYS A 346 -19.63 11.05 -89.63
CA CYS A 346 -20.04 9.83 -88.94
C CYS A 346 -18.83 9.03 -88.43
N THR A 347 -17.75 8.96 -89.21
CA THR A 347 -16.50 8.29 -88.77
C THR A 347 -15.88 8.98 -87.55
N LYS A 348 -15.86 10.31 -87.52
CA LYS A 348 -15.37 11.07 -86.35
C LYS A 348 -16.21 10.80 -85.10
N GLU A 349 -17.54 10.82 -85.25
CA GLU A 349 -18.48 10.54 -84.15
C GLU A 349 -18.32 9.12 -83.60
N VAL A 350 -18.15 8.11 -84.46
CA VAL A 350 -17.95 6.72 -84.04
C VAL A 350 -16.62 6.57 -83.27
N VAL A 351 -15.54 7.24 -83.70
CA VAL A 351 -14.26 7.24 -82.99
C VAL A 351 -14.39 7.91 -81.62
N ALA A 352 -15.06 9.06 -81.55
CA ALA A 352 -15.32 9.75 -80.29
C ALA A 352 -16.17 8.89 -79.33
N GLY A 353 -17.23 8.26 -79.85
CA GLY A 353 -18.09 7.34 -79.09
C GLY A 353 -17.34 6.10 -78.59
N SER A 354 -16.46 5.53 -79.42
CA SER A 354 -15.60 4.41 -79.01
C SER A 354 -14.63 4.81 -77.90
N LYS A 355 -14.07 6.02 -77.95
CA LYS A 355 -13.17 6.53 -76.91
C LYS A 355 -13.91 6.73 -75.59
N LEU A 356 -15.09 7.35 -75.62
CA LEU A 356 -15.91 7.56 -74.43
C LEU A 356 -16.34 6.23 -73.79
N ALA A 357 -16.70 5.24 -74.62
CA ALA A 357 -16.97 3.89 -74.14
C ALA A 357 -15.75 3.26 -73.47
N ALA A 358 -14.55 3.40 -74.05
CA ALA A 358 -13.31 2.91 -73.44
C ALA A 358 -13.02 3.57 -72.08
N GLU A 359 -13.22 4.89 -71.96
CA GLU A 359 -13.10 5.62 -70.69
C GLU A 359 -14.08 5.10 -69.63
N ALA A 360 -15.33 4.82 -70.01
CA ALA A 360 -16.29 4.18 -69.12
C ALA A 360 -15.89 2.74 -68.72
N GLY A 361 -15.16 2.03 -69.58
CA GLY A 361 -14.60 0.71 -69.25
C GLY A 361 -13.53 0.80 -68.16
N TYR A 362 -12.62 1.78 -68.25
CA TYR A 362 -11.58 1.99 -67.25
C TYR A 362 -12.15 2.33 -65.87
N THR A 363 -13.20 3.16 -65.80
CA THR A 363 -13.83 3.49 -64.51
C THR A 363 -14.53 2.29 -63.87
N LEU A 364 -15.08 1.37 -64.67
CA LEU A 364 -15.64 0.12 -64.16
C LEU A 364 -14.55 -0.82 -63.63
N ASP A 365 -13.40 -0.89 -64.29
CA ASP A 365 -12.24 -1.66 -63.79
C ASP A 365 -11.70 -1.07 -62.47
N GLU A 366 -11.71 0.26 -62.30
CA GLU A 366 -11.40 0.90 -61.01
C GLU A 366 -12.41 0.53 -59.92
N ILE A 367 -13.71 0.50 -60.24
CA ILE A 367 -14.76 0.08 -59.31
C ILE A 367 -14.57 -1.40 -58.90
N ASP A 368 -14.20 -2.28 -59.82
CA ASP A 368 -13.89 -3.69 -59.53
C ASP A 368 -12.73 -3.80 -58.53
N ALA A 369 -11.63 -3.08 -58.78
CA ALA A 369 -10.45 -3.05 -57.91
C ALA A 369 -10.79 -2.52 -56.50
N VAL A 370 -11.44 -1.36 -56.40
CA VAL A 370 -11.83 -0.78 -55.11
C VAL A 370 -12.83 -1.67 -54.36
N SER A 371 -13.76 -2.31 -55.06
CA SER A 371 -14.72 -3.24 -54.46
C SER A 371 -14.04 -4.50 -53.92
N LYS A 372 -12.99 -4.98 -54.59
CA LYS A 372 -12.17 -6.09 -54.11
C LYS A 372 -11.42 -5.72 -52.83
N ASP A 373 -10.75 -4.57 -52.82
CA ASP A 373 -10.02 -4.08 -51.63
C ASP A 373 -10.98 -3.88 -50.44
N LEU A 374 -12.19 -3.37 -50.70
CA LEU A 374 -13.24 -3.24 -49.68
C LEU A 374 -13.64 -4.61 -49.10
N ALA A 375 -13.80 -5.65 -49.94
CA ALA A 375 -14.11 -6.99 -49.47
C ALA A 375 -13.00 -7.60 -48.61
N GLU A 376 -11.73 -7.37 -48.97
CA GLU A 376 -10.57 -7.79 -48.18
C GLU A 376 -10.50 -7.05 -46.82
N LEU A 377 -10.78 -5.74 -46.81
CA LEU A 377 -10.86 -4.94 -45.59
C LEU A 377 -11.95 -5.45 -44.65
N MET A 378 -13.14 -5.79 -45.19
CA MET A 378 -14.22 -6.37 -44.40
C MET A 378 -13.82 -7.72 -43.79
N HIS A 379 -13.09 -8.56 -44.53
CA HIS A 379 -12.58 -9.83 -43.98
C HIS A 379 -11.62 -9.61 -42.79
N SER A 380 -10.72 -8.63 -42.90
CA SER A 380 -9.83 -8.23 -41.80
C SER A 380 -10.60 -7.68 -40.60
N MET A 381 -11.66 -6.91 -40.85
CA MET A 381 -12.54 -6.37 -39.81
C MET A 381 -13.25 -7.51 -39.07
N THR A 382 -13.78 -8.52 -39.76
CA THR A 382 -14.36 -9.72 -39.11
C THR A 382 -13.36 -10.40 -38.15
N LYS A 383 -12.10 -10.54 -38.57
CA LYS A 383 -11.05 -11.12 -37.71
C LYS A 383 -10.80 -10.27 -36.46
N THR A 384 -10.79 -8.95 -36.61
CA THR A 384 -10.60 -8.00 -35.51
C THR A 384 -11.79 -8.03 -34.54
N THR A 385 -13.02 -8.01 -35.05
CA THR A 385 -14.26 -8.13 -34.27
C THR A 385 -14.29 -9.43 -33.46
N ARG A 386 -13.85 -10.55 -34.06
CA ARG A 386 -13.74 -11.84 -33.35
C ARG A 386 -12.72 -11.79 -32.20
N ARG A 387 -11.56 -11.14 -32.40
CA ARG A 387 -10.59 -10.91 -31.31
C ARG A 387 -11.17 -10.03 -30.21
N GLN A 388 -11.93 -8.99 -30.58
CA GLN A 388 -12.57 -8.11 -29.61
C GLN A 388 -13.62 -8.85 -28.78
N ALA A 389 -14.39 -9.77 -29.39
CA ALA A 389 -15.33 -10.63 -28.69
C ALA A 389 -14.62 -11.50 -27.63
N GLN A 390 -13.50 -12.14 -28.01
CA GLN A 390 -12.70 -12.94 -27.09
C GLN A 390 -12.14 -12.10 -25.93
N GLY A 391 -11.63 -10.90 -26.22
CA GLY A 391 -11.15 -9.99 -25.17
C GLY A 391 -12.26 -9.51 -24.23
N ALA A 392 -13.47 -9.31 -24.74
CA ALA A 392 -14.63 -8.96 -23.91
C ALA A 392 -15.00 -10.10 -22.93
N GLU A 393 -14.97 -11.35 -23.42
CA GLU A 393 -15.23 -12.54 -22.62
C GLU A 393 -14.16 -12.75 -21.53
N GLU A 394 -12.88 -12.58 -21.87
CA GLU A 394 -11.78 -12.64 -20.90
C GLU A 394 -11.89 -11.55 -19.83
N LEU A 395 -12.29 -10.33 -20.21
CA LEU A 395 -12.48 -9.24 -19.26
C LEU A 395 -13.69 -9.49 -18.35
N SER A 396 -14.77 -10.07 -18.90
CA SER A 396 -15.95 -10.47 -18.11
C SER A 396 -15.58 -11.51 -17.06
N LYS A 397 -14.80 -12.53 -17.45
CA LYS A 397 -14.27 -13.53 -16.52
C LYS A 397 -13.40 -12.89 -15.43
N SER A 398 -12.51 -11.98 -15.82
CA SER A 398 -11.65 -11.25 -14.87
C SER A 398 -12.46 -10.41 -13.88
N MET A 399 -13.57 -9.79 -14.31
CA MET A 399 -14.47 -9.08 -13.41
C MET A 399 -15.18 -10.02 -12.43
N GLY A 400 -15.51 -11.24 -12.86
CA GLY A 400 -15.99 -12.31 -11.97
C GLY A 400 -14.98 -12.67 -10.88
N ASP A 401 -13.71 -12.86 -11.27
CA ASP A 401 -12.62 -13.16 -10.33
C ASP A 401 -12.39 -12.00 -9.34
N ILE A 402 -12.41 -10.75 -9.82
CA ILE A 402 -12.32 -9.57 -8.95
C ILE A 402 -13.51 -9.50 -8.00
N SER A 403 -14.73 -9.79 -8.48
CA SER A 403 -15.93 -9.83 -7.63
C SER A 403 -15.78 -10.83 -6.49
N HIS A 404 -15.27 -12.03 -6.78
CA HIS A 404 -15.00 -13.04 -5.77
C HIS A 404 -13.97 -12.55 -4.74
N VAL A 405 -12.86 -11.95 -5.19
CA VAL A 405 -11.85 -11.38 -4.28
C VAL A 405 -12.41 -10.23 -3.43
N THR A 406 -13.28 -9.38 -3.99
CA THR A 406 -13.95 -8.31 -3.26
C THR A 406 -14.88 -8.88 -2.17
N GLN A 407 -15.65 -9.92 -2.48
CA GLN A 407 -16.51 -10.60 -1.49
C GLN A 407 -15.68 -11.23 -0.37
N GLN A 408 -14.55 -11.89 -0.71
CA GLN A 408 -13.64 -12.44 0.28
C GLN A 408 -13.03 -11.34 1.16
N THR A 409 -12.61 -10.22 0.56
CA THR A 409 -12.09 -9.06 1.29
C THR A 409 -13.11 -8.55 2.31
N VAL A 410 -14.39 -8.44 1.96
CA VAL A 410 -15.45 -8.04 2.89
C VAL A 410 -15.57 -9.02 4.06
N ALA A 411 -15.53 -10.33 3.79
CA ALA A 411 -15.60 -11.36 4.82
C ALA A 411 -14.39 -11.29 5.78
N ASP A 412 -13.18 -11.19 5.23
CA ASP A 412 -11.93 -11.11 6.00
C ASP A 412 -11.87 -9.83 6.84
N THR A 413 -12.33 -8.70 6.27
CA THR A 413 -12.44 -7.40 6.94
C THR A 413 -13.39 -7.49 8.13
N LYS A 414 -14.55 -8.17 7.98
CA LYS A 414 -15.49 -8.39 9.08
C LYS A 414 -14.87 -9.23 10.21
N GLN A 415 -14.13 -10.28 9.86
CA GLN A 415 -13.44 -11.11 10.85
C GLN A 415 -12.32 -10.35 11.57
N ALA A 416 -11.61 -9.47 10.85
CA ALA A 416 -10.60 -8.59 11.43
C ALA A 416 -11.23 -7.60 12.42
N ALA A 417 -12.36 -6.96 12.07
CA ALA A 417 -13.10 -6.08 12.97
C ALA A 417 -13.49 -6.80 14.28
N GLU A 418 -13.99 -8.03 14.19
CA GLU A 418 -14.36 -8.84 15.36
C GLU A 418 -13.15 -9.15 16.24
N SER A 419 -12.04 -9.55 15.63
CA SER A 419 -10.79 -9.86 16.35
C SER A 419 -10.21 -8.63 17.05
N VAL A 420 -10.28 -7.48 16.41
CA VAL A 420 -9.84 -6.19 16.94
C VAL A 420 -10.74 -5.71 18.08
N GLY A 421 -12.06 -5.90 17.96
CA GLY A 421 -13.00 -5.66 19.04
C GLY A 421 -12.69 -6.50 20.28
N ASN A 422 -12.35 -7.77 20.10
CA ASN A 422 -11.92 -8.65 21.20
C ASN A 422 -10.59 -8.20 21.83
N LEU A 423 -9.61 -7.76 21.03
CA LEU A 423 -8.35 -7.21 21.54
C LEU A 423 -8.55 -5.93 22.35
N ALA A 424 -9.40 -5.02 21.87
CA ALA A 424 -9.75 -3.80 22.59
C ALA A 424 -10.41 -4.12 23.94
N ALA A 425 -11.36 -5.07 23.96
CA ALA A 425 -12.00 -5.51 25.21
C ALA A 425 -11.00 -6.16 26.19
N LEU A 426 -10.05 -6.95 25.70
CA LEU A 426 -9.01 -7.57 26.55
C LEU A 426 -8.04 -6.51 27.12
N ALA A 427 -7.66 -5.52 26.32
CA ALA A 427 -6.80 -4.43 26.76
C ALA A 427 -7.49 -3.54 27.82
N ASP A 428 -8.79 -3.27 27.63
CA ASP A 428 -9.60 -2.55 28.63
C ASP A 428 -9.73 -3.34 29.94
N ALA A 429 -9.98 -4.66 29.86
CA ALA A 429 -10.00 -5.53 31.03
C ALA A 429 -8.64 -5.58 31.77
N LEU A 430 -7.52 -5.62 31.02
CA LEU A 430 -6.17 -5.56 31.59
C LEU A 430 -5.93 -4.22 32.29
N GLN A 431 -6.32 -3.11 31.66
CA GLN A 431 -6.23 -1.77 32.22
C GLN A 431 -7.05 -1.64 33.51
N GLN A 432 -8.26 -2.20 33.53
CA GLN A 432 -9.12 -2.23 34.71
C GLN A 432 -8.52 -3.09 35.83
N SER A 433 -7.97 -4.27 35.51
CA SER A 433 -7.32 -5.15 36.49
C SER A 433 -6.09 -4.50 37.13
N VAL A 434 -5.37 -3.67 36.39
CA VAL A 434 -4.17 -2.98 36.87
C VAL A 434 -4.50 -1.65 37.56
N SER A 435 -5.66 -1.04 37.24
CA SER A 435 -6.13 0.20 37.88
C SER A 435 -6.44 0.07 39.38
N ALA A 436 -6.63 -1.16 39.86
CA ALA A 436 -6.72 -1.45 41.29
C ALA A 436 -5.44 -1.08 42.05
N PHE A 437 -4.29 -1.08 41.37
CA PHE A 437 -3.01 -0.66 41.95
C PHE A 437 -2.81 0.85 41.77
N ARG A 438 -2.67 1.57 42.89
CA ARG A 438 -2.42 3.01 42.87
C ARG A 438 -0.94 3.28 42.69
N LEU A 439 -0.59 3.92 41.57
CA LEU A 439 0.77 4.38 41.29
C LEU A 439 0.91 5.87 41.65
N PRO A 440 2.08 6.30 42.13
CA PRO A 440 2.40 7.72 42.19
C PRO A 440 2.34 8.30 40.77
N ARG A 441 1.80 9.53 40.60
CA ARG A 441 1.77 10.22 39.31
C ARG A 441 3.20 10.36 38.78
N MET A 442 3.62 9.44 37.92
CA MET A 442 4.89 9.58 37.21
C MET A 442 4.76 10.77 36.28
N LYS A 443 5.72 11.71 36.41
CA LYS A 443 5.91 12.79 35.44
C LYS A 443 6.00 12.13 34.06
N PRO A 444 5.24 12.59 33.04
CA PRO A 444 5.28 11.97 31.72
C PRO A 444 6.74 11.98 31.27
N ARG A 445 7.29 10.78 31.05
CA ARG A 445 8.56 10.63 30.36
C ARG A 445 8.31 11.24 28.99
N SER A 446 9.01 12.31 28.65
CA SER A 446 8.94 12.91 27.33
C SER A 446 9.33 11.82 26.33
N LEU A 447 8.33 11.15 25.74
CA LEU A 447 8.53 10.38 24.53
C LEU A 447 9.04 11.39 23.51
N SER A 448 10.33 11.32 23.20
CA SER A 448 10.79 11.73 21.88
C SER A 448 10.09 10.79 20.92
N ILE A 449 8.95 11.22 20.41
CA ILE A 449 8.24 10.55 19.33
C ILE A 449 9.29 10.37 18.23
N PHE A 450 9.61 9.10 17.96
CA PHE A 450 10.31 8.71 16.75
C PHE A 450 9.53 9.31 15.59
N ASP A 451 10.14 10.28 14.93
CA ASP A 451 9.60 11.00 13.79
C ASP A 451 9.26 9.99 12.69
N HIS A 452 7.99 9.60 12.58
CA HIS A 452 7.49 8.66 11.56
C HIS A 452 7.48 9.29 10.15
N SER A 453 8.03 10.50 9.99
CA SER A 453 8.22 11.19 8.72
C SER A 453 9.24 10.49 7.79
N GLU A 454 10.26 9.80 8.32
CA GLU A 454 11.30 9.18 7.48
C GLU A 454 11.01 7.75 7.02
N ALA A 455 10.10 7.01 7.69
CA ALA A 455 9.86 5.59 7.37
C ALA A 455 8.91 5.38 6.17
N VAL A 456 8.04 6.36 5.85
CA VAL A 456 7.10 6.25 4.71
C VAL A 456 7.79 6.58 3.37
N SER A 457 8.87 7.36 3.39
CA SER A 457 9.66 7.70 2.19
C SER A 457 10.48 6.51 1.67
N ASN A 458 10.91 5.61 2.56
CA ASN A 458 11.79 4.48 2.22
C ASN A 458 11.09 3.12 2.11
N SER A 459 9.76 3.06 2.14
CA SER A 459 9.03 1.83 1.86
C SER A 459 8.92 1.60 0.34
N PRO A 460 9.09 0.35 -0.15
CA PRO A 460 8.93 0.05 -1.57
C PRO A 460 7.56 0.47 -2.14
N MET A 461 6.51 0.50 -1.29
CA MET A 461 5.18 1.01 -1.62
C MET A 461 5.11 2.54 -1.78
N GLY A 462 5.84 3.30 -0.96
CA GLY A 462 5.91 4.76 -1.09
C GLY A 462 6.57 5.21 -2.40
N SER A 463 7.59 4.46 -2.84
CA SER A 463 8.27 4.73 -4.12
C SER A 463 7.38 4.48 -5.34
N LEU A 464 6.44 3.53 -5.26
CA LEU A 464 5.53 3.17 -6.35
C LEU A 464 4.42 4.21 -6.56
N ILE A 465 3.90 4.79 -5.46
CA ILE A 465 2.89 5.86 -5.53
C ILE A 465 3.49 7.14 -6.12
N LEU A 466 4.73 7.48 -5.78
CA LEU A 466 5.40 8.67 -6.33
C LEU A 466 5.78 8.53 -7.81
N LYS A 467 5.98 7.30 -8.29
CA LYS A 467 6.24 6.99 -9.71
C LYS A 467 4.99 6.94 -10.58
N ALA A 468 3.81 6.79 -9.98
CA ALA A 468 2.52 6.81 -10.68
C ALA A 468 1.93 8.22 -10.83
N LEU A 469 2.48 9.21 -10.12
CA LEU A 469 2.05 10.62 -10.13
C LEU A 469 2.98 11.53 -10.97
N LYS A 470 4.03 10.98 -11.59
CA LYS A 470 4.85 11.62 -12.63
C LYS A 470 4.68 10.85 -13.92
#